data_AF-A0A1H3IPE9-F1
#
_entry.id   AF-A0A1H3IPE9-F1
#
_cell.length_a   1.000
_cell.length_b   1.000
_cell.length_c   1.000
_cell.angle_alpha   90.00
_cell.angle_beta   90.00
_cell.angle_gamma   90.00
#
_symmetry.space_group_name_H-M   'P 1'
#
loop_
_entity.id
_entity.type
_entity.pdbx_description
1 polymer ?
#
loop_
_entity_poly.entity_id
_entity_poly.type
_entity_poly.pdbx_seq_one_letter_code
_entity_poly.pdbx_strand_id
1 'polypeptide(L)'
;MPTEKISFVNGAPAKCGCQMDFSSGGGEYSDVLYVMPCALHSSTPFGPVEVKRDEDGWWHHPGIPDFGGGEDPAPYKAWVAQQGLELKTWGMDADLASHPYFEGGCHCNGWDPQSPGPEWFLMGIFDTEEGPHVQWARRVAP
;
A
#
# COMPACT_ATOMS: atom_id res chain seq x y z
N MET A 1 -12.82 16.68 11.49
CA MET A 1 -12.51 15.34 12.06
C MET A 1 -12.16 15.51 13.52
N PRO A 2 -12.63 14.65 14.45
CA PRO A 2 -12.28 14.78 15.86
C PRO A 2 -10.76 14.63 16.01
N THR A 3 -10.13 15.57 16.72
CA THR A 3 -8.68 15.52 16.98
C THR A 3 -8.43 14.43 18.01
N GLU A 4 -7.90 13.28 17.59
CA GLU A 4 -7.39 12.28 18.52
C GLU A 4 -6.17 12.86 19.25
N LYS A 5 -6.20 12.82 20.59
CA LYS A 5 -5.13 13.35 21.44
C LYS A 5 -4.46 12.19 22.17
N ILE A 6 -3.14 12.11 22.08
CA ILE A 6 -2.33 11.22 22.92
C ILE A 6 -1.82 12.06 24.09
N SER A 7 -2.18 11.68 25.32
CA SER A 7 -1.79 12.40 26.53
C SER A 7 -0.77 11.61 27.32
N PHE A 8 0.28 12.30 27.74
CA PHE A 8 1.33 11.79 28.60
C PHE A 8 1.31 12.58 29.92
N VAL A 9 1.41 11.88 31.05
CA VAL A 9 1.39 12.53 32.38
C VAL A 9 2.64 12.11 33.12
N ASN A 10 3.48 13.08 33.48
CA ASN A 10 4.72 12.88 34.25
C ASN A 10 5.67 11.84 33.62
N GLY A 11 5.77 11.81 32.29
CA GLY A 11 6.63 10.86 31.56
C GLY A 11 6.15 9.40 31.56
N ALA A 12 4.99 9.10 32.16
CA ALA A 12 4.40 7.77 32.06
C ALA A 12 3.93 7.49 30.62
N PRO A 13 3.99 6.23 30.15
CA PRO A 13 3.37 5.84 28.89
C PRO A 13 1.90 6.26 28.82
N ALA A 14 1.46 6.67 27.64
CA ALA A 14 0.06 7.00 27.42
C ALA A 14 -0.82 5.75 27.62
N LYS A 15 -2.13 5.94 27.87
CA LYS A 15 -3.08 4.82 28.05
C LYS A 15 -3.09 3.81 26.88
N CYS A 16 -2.79 4.29 25.68
CA CYS A 16 -2.69 3.47 24.48
C CYS A 16 -1.36 2.70 24.35
N GLY A 17 -0.38 2.98 25.21
CA GLY A 17 0.95 2.38 25.17
C GLY A 17 1.99 3.20 24.39
N CYS A 18 1.64 4.35 23.80
CA CYS A 18 2.64 5.26 23.25
C CYS A 18 3.60 5.73 24.35
N GLN A 19 4.86 5.90 24.00
CA GLN A 19 5.89 6.39 24.92
C GLN A 19 6.40 7.76 24.48
N MET A 20 6.85 8.55 25.45
CA MET A 20 7.53 9.80 25.18
C MET A 20 8.87 9.82 25.92
N ASP A 21 9.89 10.35 25.25
CA ASP A 21 11.19 10.64 25.86
C ASP A 21 11.52 12.11 25.70
N PHE A 22 12.18 12.66 26.72
CA PHE A 22 12.62 14.04 26.74
C PHE A 22 14.15 14.11 26.62
N SER A 23 14.64 15.03 25.80
CA SER A 23 16.04 15.40 25.71
C SER A 23 16.17 16.92 25.71
N SER A 24 17.19 17.45 26.39
CA SER A 24 17.53 18.87 26.35
C SER A 24 18.15 19.30 25.00
N GLY A 25 18.22 18.41 24.02
CA GLY A 25 18.75 18.70 22.68
C GLY A 25 20.23 19.12 22.66
N GLY A 26 20.93 19.09 23.80
CA GLY A 26 22.30 19.57 23.96
C GLY A 26 22.47 21.09 23.93
N GLY A 27 21.40 21.89 23.95
CA GLY A 27 21.44 23.36 23.88
C GLY A 27 20.65 24.04 24.99
N GLU A 28 20.98 25.30 25.31
CA GLU A 28 20.38 26.06 26.43
C GLU A 28 18.87 26.37 26.28
N TYR A 29 18.28 26.19 25.08
CA TYR A 29 16.91 26.62 24.79
C TYR A 29 16.13 25.62 23.93
N SER A 30 16.51 24.34 23.91
CA SER A 30 15.89 23.34 23.04
C SER A 30 15.37 22.13 23.82
N ASP A 31 14.07 22.06 24.01
CA ASP A 31 13.42 20.84 24.49
C ASP A 31 13.05 19.96 23.28
N VAL A 32 13.55 18.73 23.26
CA VAL A 32 13.24 17.73 22.25
C VAL A 32 12.38 16.64 22.88
N LEU A 33 11.18 16.45 22.34
CA LEU A 33 10.30 15.33 22.69
C LEU A 33 10.33 14.30 21.56
N TYR A 34 10.76 13.09 21.88
CA TYR A 34 10.60 11.92 21.01
C TYR A 34 9.32 11.21 21.39
N VAL A 35 8.47 10.90 20.42
CA VAL A 35 7.25 10.11 20.64
C VAL A 35 7.38 8.79 19.89
N MET A 36 7.30 7.69 20.64
CA MET A 36 7.27 6.33 20.09
C MET A 36 5.81 5.85 20.07
N PRO A 37 5.16 5.80 18.89
CA PRO A 37 3.77 5.37 18.79
C PRO A 37 3.64 3.87 19.07
N CYS A 38 2.58 3.47 19.78
CA CYS A 38 2.17 2.07 19.87
C CYS A 38 1.59 1.58 18.54
N ALA A 39 1.36 0.28 18.38
CA ALA A 39 0.80 -0.30 17.15
C ALA A 39 -0.52 0.35 16.69
N LEU A 40 -1.38 0.80 17.61
CA LEU A 40 -2.63 1.52 17.29
C LEU A 40 -2.41 2.90 16.65
N HIS A 41 -1.31 3.57 17.02
CA HIS A 41 -0.98 4.94 16.59
C HIS A 41 0.23 4.99 15.65
N SER A 42 0.80 3.83 15.34
CA SER A 42 1.72 3.68 14.22
C SER A 42 0.84 3.50 12.99
N SER A 43 1.05 4.33 11.97
CA SER A 43 0.44 4.07 10.67
C SER A 43 0.84 2.66 10.25
N THR A 44 -0.12 1.73 10.22
CA THR A 44 0.16 0.39 9.72
C THR A 44 0.69 0.54 8.30
N PRO A 45 1.92 0.09 8.02
CA PRO A 45 2.50 0.23 6.69
C PRO A 45 1.59 -0.50 5.69
N PHE A 46 1.25 0.16 4.59
CA PHE A 46 0.51 -0.48 3.50
C PHE A 46 1.18 -1.80 3.08
N GLY A 47 0.44 -2.91 3.04
CA GLY A 47 1.05 -4.23 2.90
C GLY A 47 0.06 -5.30 2.47
N PRO A 48 0.48 -6.56 2.41
CA PRO A 48 -0.33 -7.64 1.86
C PRO A 48 -1.66 -7.80 2.59
N VAL A 49 -2.72 -8.04 1.81
CA VAL A 49 -4.05 -8.42 2.31
C VAL A 49 -4.54 -9.68 1.62
N GLU A 50 -5.61 -10.26 2.16
CA GLU A 50 -6.27 -11.41 1.53
C GLU A 50 -6.80 -11.02 0.13
N VAL A 51 -6.37 -11.77 -0.89
CA VAL A 51 -6.80 -11.57 -2.27
C VAL A 51 -8.08 -12.38 -2.53
N LYS A 52 -9.18 -11.67 -2.78
CA LYS A 52 -10.47 -12.25 -3.17
C LYS A 52 -10.94 -11.59 -4.45
N ARG A 53 -10.61 -12.22 -5.57
CA ARG A 53 -11.05 -11.74 -6.90
C ARG A 53 -12.58 -11.74 -6.98
N ASP A 54 -13.10 -10.82 -7.79
CA ASP A 54 -14.52 -10.78 -8.12
C ASP A 54 -14.90 -11.88 -9.13
N GLU A 55 -16.17 -11.89 -9.55
CA GLU A 55 -16.75 -12.89 -10.45
C GLU A 55 -16.10 -12.90 -11.85
N ASP A 56 -15.50 -11.77 -12.26
CA ASP A 56 -14.84 -11.59 -13.54
C ASP A 56 -13.30 -11.77 -13.43
N GLY A 57 -12.79 -12.07 -12.24
CA GLY A 57 -11.39 -12.36 -11.96
C GLY A 57 -10.55 -11.13 -11.61
N TRP A 58 -11.17 -9.96 -11.51
CA TRP A 58 -10.49 -8.70 -11.18
C TRP A 58 -10.30 -8.57 -9.68
N TRP A 59 -9.34 -7.73 -9.29
CA TRP A 59 -9.12 -7.43 -7.89
C TRP A 59 -8.38 -6.13 -7.71
N HIS A 60 -8.77 -5.34 -6.72
CA HIS A 60 -8.07 -4.11 -6.34
C HIS A 60 -7.73 -4.15 -4.86
N HIS A 61 -6.53 -3.72 -4.50
CA HIS A 61 -6.12 -3.70 -3.11
C HIS A 61 -6.93 -2.64 -2.33
N PRO A 62 -7.67 -3.02 -1.26
CA PRO A 62 -8.61 -2.12 -0.58
C PRO A 62 -7.95 -0.95 0.16
N GLY A 63 -6.66 -1.07 0.45
CA GLY A 63 -5.86 0.01 1.06
C GLY A 63 -5.34 1.06 0.08
N ILE A 64 -5.55 0.92 -1.23
CA ILE A 64 -5.12 1.92 -2.22
C ILE A 64 -6.13 3.07 -2.18
N PRO A 65 -5.69 4.34 -1.99
CA PRO A 65 -6.60 5.49 -2.03
C PRO A 65 -7.26 5.64 -3.41
N ASP A 66 -8.47 6.21 -3.43
CA ASP A 66 -9.07 6.67 -4.68
C ASP A 66 -8.37 7.96 -5.13
N PHE A 67 -7.79 7.93 -6.32
CA PHE A 67 -7.11 9.08 -6.95
C PHE A 67 -8.02 9.86 -7.91
N GLY A 68 -9.33 9.56 -7.92
CA GLY A 68 -10.34 10.30 -8.70
C GLY A 68 -10.42 9.89 -10.16
N GLY A 69 -9.91 8.72 -10.53
CA GLY A 69 -10.00 8.16 -11.89
C GLY A 69 -9.38 9.03 -12.98
N GLY A 70 -8.50 9.96 -12.63
CA GLY A 70 -7.81 10.80 -13.60
C GLY A 70 -6.77 10.01 -14.39
N GLU A 71 -6.53 10.43 -15.63
CA GLU A 71 -5.50 9.86 -16.50
C GLU A 71 -4.07 10.14 -16.00
N ASP A 72 -3.88 11.08 -15.07
CA ASP A 72 -2.58 11.43 -14.51
C ASP A 72 -2.11 10.39 -13.48
N PRO A 73 -1.04 9.61 -13.76
CA PRO A 73 -0.52 8.64 -12.81
C PRO A 73 0.36 9.28 -11.72
N ALA A 74 0.65 10.58 -11.77
CA ALA A 74 1.56 11.22 -10.83
C ALA A 74 1.12 11.13 -9.36
N PRO A 75 -0.16 11.34 -8.98
CA PRO A 75 -0.63 11.16 -7.60
C PRO A 75 -0.43 9.73 -7.09
N TYR A 76 -0.71 8.74 -7.94
CA TYR A 76 -0.51 7.33 -7.62
C TYR A 76 0.97 7.02 -7.39
N LYS A 77 1.84 7.41 -8.33
CA LYS A 77 3.29 7.20 -8.25
C LYS A 77 3.90 7.89 -7.02
N ALA A 78 3.45 9.11 -6.69
CA ALA A 78 3.89 9.83 -5.51
C ALA A 78 3.49 9.09 -4.23
N TRP A 79 2.27 8.57 -4.15
CA TRP A 79 1.81 7.78 -3.01
C TRP A 79 2.61 6.47 -2.87
N VAL A 80 2.85 5.74 -3.96
CA VAL A 80 3.69 4.52 -3.96
C VAL A 80 5.10 4.81 -3.43
N ALA A 81 5.71 5.91 -3.88
CA ALA A 81 7.03 6.34 -3.40
C ALA A 81 7.01 6.72 -1.91
N GLN A 82 5.97 7.43 -1.44
CA GLN A 82 5.79 7.74 -0.01
C GLN A 82 5.62 6.47 0.84
N GLN A 83 4.99 5.43 0.29
CA GLN A 83 4.89 4.13 0.94
C GLN A 83 6.20 3.34 0.89
N GLY A 84 7.23 3.77 0.17
CA GLY A 84 8.50 3.04 0.04
C GLY A 84 8.34 1.72 -0.72
N LEU A 85 7.56 1.74 -1.80
CA LEU A 85 7.25 0.55 -2.61
C LEU A 85 7.93 0.60 -3.98
N GLU A 86 8.35 -0.57 -4.45
CA GLU A 86 8.76 -0.84 -5.82
C GLU A 86 7.65 -1.61 -6.53
N LEU A 87 7.30 -1.21 -7.75
CA LEU A 87 6.24 -1.83 -8.54
C LEU A 87 6.80 -2.68 -9.67
N LYS A 88 6.11 -3.78 -9.97
CA LYS A 88 6.29 -4.56 -11.19
C LYS A 88 4.93 -4.84 -11.80
N THR A 89 4.78 -4.53 -13.09
CA THR A 89 3.52 -4.65 -13.82
C THR A 89 3.76 -5.40 -15.12
N TRP A 90 2.82 -6.25 -15.53
CA TRP A 90 2.80 -6.87 -16.86
C TRP A 90 1.37 -7.23 -17.26
N GLY A 91 1.16 -7.43 -18.56
CA GLY A 91 -0.12 -7.82 -19.14
C GLY A 91 -0.34 -9.33 -19.14
N MET A 92 -1.60 -9.74 -19.28
CA MET A 92 -2.00 -11.15 -19.42
C MET A 92 -1.34 -11.83 -20.63
N ASP A 93 -1.10 -11.08 -21.69
CA ASP A 93 -0.43 -11.52 -22.93
C ASP A 93 1.01 -12.00 -22.70
N ALA A 94 1.68 -11.52 -21.64
CA ALA A 94 3.00 -12.00 -21.25
C ALA A 94 2.96 -13.40 -20.61
N ASP A 95 1.84 -13.79 -20.01
CA ASP A 95 1.67 -15.08 -19.33
C ASP A 95 0.93 -16.11 -20.20
N LEU A 96 -0.02 -15.67 -21.04
CA LEU A 96 -0.92 -16.53 -21.80
C LEU A 96 -0.87 -16.22 -23.29
N ALA A 97 -0.67 -17.24 -24.12
CA ALA A 97 -0.73 -17.11 -25.58
C ALA A 97 -2.17 -17.05 -26.15
N SER A 98 -3.16 -17.49 -25.36
CA SER A 98 -4.57 -17.54 -25.75
C SER A 98 -5.47 -17.41 -24.53
N HIS A 99 -6.52 -16.60 -24.62
CA HIS A 99 -7.51 -16.39 -23.56
C HIS A 99 -8.82 -15.86 -24.17
N PRO A 100 -10.02 -16.21 -23.64
CA PRO A 100 -11.29 -15.68 -24.14
C PRO A 100 -11.36 -14.15 -24.20
N TYR A 101 -10.63 -13.46 -23.32
CA TYR A 101 -10.49 -12.00 -23.36
C TYR A 101 -9.95 -11.50 -24.72
N PHE A 102 -8.95 -12.18 -25.30
CA PHE A 102 -8.36 -11.79 -26.60
C PHE A 102 -9.33 -11.95 -27.78
N GLU A 103 -10.43 -12.69 -27.58
CA GLU A 103 -11.50 -12.87 -28.55
C GLU A 103 -12.72 -11.96 -28.27
N GLY A 104 -12.59 -11.00 -27.34
CA GLY A 104 -13.64 -10.04 -26.98
C GLY A 104 -14.39 -10.37 -25.68
N GLY A 105 -13.90 -11.31 -24.88
CA GLY A 105 -14.39 -11.52 -23.51
C GLY A 105 -14.06 -10.34 -22.59
N CYS A 106 -14.86 -10.14 -21.54
CA CYS A 106 -14.72 -9.02 -20.59
C CYS A 106 -14.23 -9.46 -19.19
N HIS A 107 -13.65 -10.65 -19.09
CA HIS A 107 -13.19 -11.23 -17.82
C HIS A 107 -11.73 -11.70 -17.93
N CYS A 108 -11.03 -11.78 -16.81
CA CYS A 108 -9.70 -12.38 -16.71
C CYS A 108 -9.70 -13.72 -15.96
N ASN A 109 -10.88 -14.34 -15.78
CA ASN A 109 -11.03 -15.67 -15.20
C ASN A 109 -10.14 -16.72 -15.89
N GLY A 110 -9.35 -17.45 -15.09
CA GLY A 110 -8.41 -18.46 -15.58
C GLY A 110 -6.97 -17.97 -15.73
N TRP A 111 -6.72 -16.66 -15.63
CA TRP A 111 -5.38 -16.11 -15.53
C TRP A 111 -4.90 -16.02 -14.08
N ASP A 112 -3.80 -16.72 -13.76
CA ASP A 112 -3.15 -16.69 -12.45
C ASP A 112 -1.71 -16.15 -12.55
N PRO A 113 -1.52 -14.81 -12.63
CA PRO A 113 -0.19 -14.22 -12.69
C PRO A 113 0.59 -14.56 -11.43
N GLN A 114 1.75 -15.20 -11.61
CA GLN A 114 2.56 -15.64 -10.48
C GLN A 114 3.30 -14.47 -9.85
N SER A 115 3.43 -14.51 -8.52
CA SER A 115 4.23 -13.52 -7.81
C SER A 115 5.68 -13.52 -8.32
N PRO A 116 6.31 -12.35 -8.55
CA PRO A 116 7.71 -12.28 -8.95
C PRO A 116 8.68 -12.85 -7.90
N GLY A 117 8.24 -13.01 -6.65
CA GLY A 117 9.04 -13.55 -5.55
C GLY A 117 8.33 -13.44 -4.21
N PRO A 118 8.88 -14.03 -3.13
CA PRO A 118 8.20 -14.12 -1.83
C PRO A 118 7.93 -12.76 -1.16
N GLU A 119 8.72 -11.74 -1.48
CA GLU A 119 8.61 -10.38 -0.92
C GLU A 119 7.56 -9.51 -1.64
N TRP A 120 6.97 -10.02 -2.71
CA TRP A 120 6.01 -9.29 -3.52
C TRP A 120 4.58 -9.62 -3.09
N PHE A 121 3.76 -8.58 -2.99
CA PHE A 121 2.33 -8.69 -2.72
C PHE A 121 1.53 -7.99 -3.81
N LEU A 122 0.29 -8.45 -4.01
CA LEU A 122 -0.56 -8.02 -5.11
C LEU A 122 -1.11 -6.61 -4.85
N MET A 123 -1.00 -5.72 -5.83
CA MET A 123 -1.63 -4.39 -5.82
C MET A 123 -2.99 -4.42 -6.51
N GLY A 124 -3.09 -5.19 -7.59
CA GLY A 124 -4.33 -5.30 -8.34
C GLY A 124 -4.18 -6.11 -9.61
N ILE A 125 -5.32 -6.56 -10.11
CA ILE A 125 -5.56 -7.07 -11.45
C ILE A 125 -6.66 -6.18 -12.00
N PHE A 126 -6.32 -5.37 -12.99
CA PHE A 126 -7.20 -4.33 -13.51
C PHE A 126 -7.17 -4.32 -15.02
N ASP A 127 -8.26 -3.85 -15.59
CA ASP A 127 -8.42 -3.67 -17.02
C ASP A 127 -7.72 -2.38 -17.45
N THR A 128 -6.95 -2.45 -18.53
CA THR A 128 -6.35 -1.27 -19.17
C THR A 128 -6.76 -1.23 -20.63
N GLU A 129 -6.43 -0.16 -21.35
CA GLU A 129 -6.69 -0.08 -22.79
C GLU A 129 -5.96 -1.18 -23.59
N GLU A 130 -4.88 -1.72 -23.03
CA GLU A 130 -4.11 -2.82 -23.61
C GLU A 130 -4.57 -4.20 -23.09
N GLY A 131 -5.65 -4.23 -22.30
CA GLY A 131 -6.22 -5.42 -21.70
C GLY A 131 -5.77 -5.65 -20.25
N PRO A 132 -5.98 -6.87 -19.72
CA PRO A 132 -5.81 -7.14 -18.30
C PRO A 132 -4.34 -7.05 -17.89
N HIS A 133 -4.07 -6.23 -16.88
CA HIS A 133 -2.74 -6.07 -16.30
C HIS A 133 -2.74 -6.46 -14.82
N VAL A 134 -1.63 -7.06 -14.41
CA VAL A 134 -1.34 -7.35 -13.01
C VAL A 134 -0.28 -6.39 -12.52
N GLN A 135 -0.45 -5.91 -11.30
CA GLN A 135 0.58 -5.13 -10.62
C GLN A 135 0.91 -5.75 -9.27
N TRP A 136 2.21 -5.89 -9.03
CA TRP A 136 2.80 -6.34 -7.78
C TRP A 136 3.61 -5.21 -7.18
N ALA A 137 3.66 -5.17 -5.85
CA ALA A 137 4.53 -4.29 -5.10
C ALA A 137 5.40 -5.08 -4.13
N ARG A 138 6.60 -4.58 -3.87
CA ARG A 138 7.41 -5.00 -2.73
C ARG A 138 7.91 -3.78 -1.97
N ARG A 139 8.31 -3.98 -0.72
CA ARG A 139 8.98 -2.95 0.07
C ARG A 139 10.40 -2.75 -0.46
N VAL A 140 10.78 -1.50 -0.71
CA VAL A 140 12.19 -1.14 -0.90
C VAL A 140 12.83 -1.26 0.48
N ALA A 141 13.78 -2.19 0.64
CA ALA A 141 14.53 -2.28 1.88
C ALA A 141 15.22 -0.93 2.17
N PRO A 142 15.18 -0.42 3.41
CA PRO A 142 15.87 0.82 3.78
C PRO A 142 17.38 0.79 3.51
#